data_AF-A0A358I1F8-F1
#
_entry.id   AF-A0A358I1F8-F1
#
_cell.length_a   1.000
_cell.length_b   1.000
_cell.length_c   1.000
_cell.angle_alpha   90.00
_cell.angle_beta   90.00
_cell.angle_gamma   90.00
#
_symmetry.space_group_name_H-M   'P 1'
#
loop_
_entity.id
_entity.type
_entity.pdbx_description
1 polymer ?
#
loop_
_entity_poly.entity_id
_entity_poly.type
_entity_poly.pdbx_seq_one_letter_code
_entity_poly.pdbx_strand_id
1 'polypeptide(L)'
;MKKNQNGLTLIEVLILATIVAILGVIITGFIEDGAQSRARALGNEMVVELPPNHKLVTATWENKRLWYLVRSMGTGDTAETNLFIGPGGAYYGADKKIVFKESKLAAEAAK
;
A
#
# COMPACT_ATOMS: atom_id res chain seq x y z
N MET A 1 20.79 44.92 14.80
CA MET A 1 20.48 44.30 13.48
C MET A 1 19.21 44.92 12.93
N LYS A 2 19.16 45.23 11.62
CA LYS A 2 17.99 45.85 10.99
C LYS A 2 16.80 44.87 10.98
N LYS A 3 15.65 45.29 11.51
CA LYS A 3 14.40 44.53 11.50
C LYS A 3 13.59 44.89 10.25
N ASN A 4 12.84 43.94 9.71
CA ASN A 4 11.92 44.15 8.59
C ASN A 4 10.61 44.82 9.06
N GLN A 5 9.67 45.07 8.14
CA GLN A 5 8.38 45.69 8.47
C GLN A 5 7.52 44.87 9.44
N ASN A 6 7.83 43.58 9.57
CA ASN A 6 7.15 42.66 10.48
C ASN A 6 7.91 42.50 11.83
N GLY A 7 8.94 43.32 12.08
CA GLY A 7 9.70 43.30 13.33
C GLY A 7 10.73 42.17 13.46
N LEU A 8 10.95 41.36 12.42
CA LEU A 8 11.92 40.26 12.41
C LEU A 8 13.27 40.69 11.87
N THR A 9 14.33 40.13 12.43
CA THR A 9 15.70 40.22 11.92
C THR A 9 15.92 39.29 10.73
N LEU A 10 16.95 39.58 9.93
CA LEU A 10 17.32 38.72 8.79
C LEU A 10 17.61 37.27 9.23
N ILE A 11 18.23 37.08 10.40
CA ILE A 11 18.53 35.74 10.93
C ILE A 11 17.24 34.98 11.26
N GLU A 12 16.28 35.63 11.92
CA GLU A 12 14.99 34.98 12.25
C GLU A 12 14.21 34.61 10.98
N VAL A 13 14.25 35.45 9.94
CA VAL A 13 13.63 35.16 8.63
C VAL A 13 14.30 33.94 7.98
N LEU A 14 15.63 33.86 8.01
CA LEU A 14 16.37 32.72 7.45
C LEU A 14 16.09 31.42 8.22
N ILE A 15 16.00 31.48 9.54
CA ILE A 15 15.64 30.33 10.38
C ILE A 15 14.23 29.84 10.03
N LEU A 16 13.25 30.75 9.96
CA LEU A 16 11.87 30.38 9.63
C LEU A 16 11.75 29.81 8.20
N ALA A 17 12.43 30.40 7.23
CA ALA A 17 12.44 29.89 5.86
C ALA A 17 13.05 28.47 5.78
N THR A 18 14.10 28.21 6.56
CA THR A 18 14.74 26.89 6.63
C THR A 18 13.82 25.86 7.28
N ILE A 19 13.12 26.21 8.37
CA ILE A 19 12.14 25.33 9.01
C ILE A 19 11.00 24.98 8.04
N VAL A 20 10.47 25.96 7.31
CA VAL A 20 9.40 25.74 6.33
C VAL A 20 9.88 24.81 5.19
N ALA A 21 11.11 24.99 4.71
CA ALA A 21 11.69 24.10 3.70
C ALA A 21 11.84 22.66 4.20
N ILE A 22 12.32 22.46 5.43
CA ILE A 22 12.45 21.14 6.05
C ILE A 22 11.07 20.47 6.21
N LEU A 23 10.07 21.21 6.70
CA LEU A 23 8.71 20.70 6.84
C LEU A 23 8.08 20.32 5.48
N GLY A 24 8.34 21.11 4.43
CA GLY A 24 7.90 20.81 3.08
C GLY A 24 8.46 19.47 2.56
N VAL A 25 9.76 19.23 2.77
CA VAL A 25 10.41 17.96 2.36
C VAL A 25 9.83 16.77 3.11
N ILE A 26 9.61 16.90 4.43
CA ILE A 26 9.02 15.84 5.26
C ILE A 26 7.63 15.47 4.75
N ILE A 27 6.77 16.45 4.45
CA ILE A 27 5.39 16.20 3.98
C ILE A 27 5.38 15.46 2.63
N THR A 28 6.29 15.81 1.70
CA THR A 28 6.37 15.14 0.39
C THR A 28 6.86 13.69 0.48
N GLY A 29 7.66 13.33 1.49
CA GLY A 29 8.17 11.97 1.68
C GLY A 29 7.13 10.94 2.16
N PHE A 30 5.91 11.36 2.53
CA PHE A 30 4.84 10.47 2.97
C PHE A 30 3.77 10.18 1.90
N ILE A 31 3.94 10.69 0.67
CA ILE A 31 2.95 10.53 -0.43
C ILE A 31 3.26 9.31 -1.32
N GLU A 32 4.02 8.32 -0.83
CA GLU A 32 4.25 7.07 -1.58
C GLU A 32 3.26 5.95 -1.16
N ASP A 33 2.38 5.58 -2.10
CA ASP A 33 1.45 4.45 -2.11
C ASP A 33 0.52 4.33 -0.89
N GLY A 34 -0.40 5.28 -0.78
CA GLY A 34 -1.29 5.46 0.36
C GLY A 34 -2.19 4.28 0.72
N ALA A 35 -2.66 3.44 -0.22
CA ALA A 35 -3.60 2.36 0.14
C ALA A 35 -2.89 1.13 0.73
N GLN A 36 -1.89 0.59 0.02
CA GLN A 36 -1.20 -0.63 0.45
C GLN A 36 -0.22 -0.38 1.59
N SER A 37 0.48 0.76 1.59
CA SER A 37 1.36 1.13 2.71
C SER A 37 0.58 1.37 3.99
N ARG A 38 -0.61 1.99 3.93
CA ARG A 38 -1.49 2.18 5.09
C ARG A 38 -2.13 0.87 5.53
N ALA A 39 -2.59 0.03 4.61
CA ALA A 39 -3.12 -1.31 4.94
C ALA A 39 -2.06 -2.17 5.64
N ARG A 40 -0.81 -2.14 5.16
CA ARG A 40 0.32 -2.85 5.79
C ARG A 40 0.67 -2.29 7.17
N ALA A 41 0.61 -0.97 7.35
CA ALA A 41 0.92 -0.30 8.61
C ALA A 41 -0.16 -0.54 9.69
N LEU A 42 -1.44 -0.59 9.31
CA LEU A 42 -2.55 -0.58 10.26
C LEU A 42 -3.02 -1.98 10.71
N GLY A 43 -2.44 -3.06 10.20
CA GLY A 43 -2.73 -4.42 10.70
C GLY A 43 -4.14 -4.93 10.46
N ASN A 44 -4.99 -4.16 9.78
CA ASN A 44 -6.31 -4.58 9.38
C ASN A 44 -6.20 -5.57 8.22
N GLU A 45 -7.00 -6.62 8.30
CA GLU A 45 -7.16 -7.64 7.26
C GLU A 45 -7.41 -6.96 5.89
N MET A 46 -6.58 -7.30 4.90
CA MET A 46 -6.72 -6.80 3.53
C MET A 46 -7.45 -7.83 2.69
N VAL A 47 -8.49 -7.44 1.96
CA VAL A 47 -9.18 -8.30 1.00
C VAL A 47 -8.76 -7.91 -0.41
N VAL A 48 -8.36 -8.89 -1.22
CA VAL A 48 -8.00 -8.73 -2.64
C VAL A 48 -8.96 -9.56 -3.47
N GLU A 49 -9.75 -8.91 -4.32
CA GLU A 49 -10.55 -9.59 -5.32
C GLU A 49 -9.71 -9.80 -6.58
N LEU A 50 -9.49 -11.06 -6.94
CA LEU A 50 -8.73 -11.38 -8.14
C LEU A 50 -9.58 -11.17 -9.40
N PRO A 51 -8.95 -10.82 -10.54
CA PRO A 51 -9.64 -10.77 -11.81
C PRO A 51 -10.39 -12.09 -12.08
N PRO A 52 -11.57 -12.04 -12.72
CA PRO A 52 -12.33 -13.25 -13.00
C PRO A 52 -11.52 -14.26 -13.82
N ASN A 53 -11.78 -15.54 -13.60
CA ASN A 53 -11.10 -16.67 -14.23
C ASN A 53 -9.59 -16.72 -13.97
N HIS A 54 -9.10 -16.11 -12.88
CA HIS A 54 -7.72 -16.21 -12.44
C HIS A 54 -7.64 -16.88 -11.07
N LYS A 55 -6.66 -17.77 -10.94
CA LYS A 55 -6.35 -18.51 -9.72
C LYS A 55 -5.05 -18.02 -9.12
N LEU A 56 -5.02 -17.84 -7.80
CA LEU A 56 -3.80 -17.49 -7.08
C LEU A 56 -2.79 -18.64 -7.19
N VAL A 57 -1.54 -18.31 -7.52
CA VAL A 57 -0.42 -19.26 -7.52
C VAL A 57 0.45 -19.02 -6.29
N THR A 58 0.85 -17.77 -6.06
CA THR A 58 1.64 -17.37 -4.89
C THR A 58 1.48 -15.89 -4.61
N ALA A 59 1.76 -15.48 -3.37
CA ALA A 59 1.82 -14.09 -2.95
C ALA A 59 3.05 -13.87 -2.07
N THR A 60 3.63 -12.68 -2.13
CA THR A 60 4.76 -12.27 -1.30
C THR A 60 4.74 -10.77 -1.06
N TRP A 61 5.42 -10.34 0.00
CA TRP A 61 5.69 -8.93 0.24
C TRP A 61 7.09 -8.60 -0.29
N GLU A 62 7.19 -7.52 -1.07
CA GLU A 62 8.47 -6.91 -1.41
C GLU A 62 8.44 -5.45 -0.98
N ASN A 63 9.36 -5.07 -0.09
CA ASN A 63 9.37 -3.75 0.55
C ASN A 63 8.02 -3.45 1.22
N LYS A 64 7.25 -2.50 0.69
CA LYS A 64 5.91 -2.10 1.17
C LYS A 64 4.78 -2.52 0.23
N ARG A 65 5.08 -3.29 -0.82
CA ARG A 65 4.14 -3.64 -1.90
C ARG A 65 3.82 -5.12 -1.87
N LEU A 66 2.54 -5.43 -2.10
CA LEU A 66 2.07 -6.79 -2.25
C LEU A 66 2.28 -7.25 -3.69
N TRP A 67 2.99 -8.35 -3.86
CA TRP A 67 3.15 -9.02 -5.15
C TRP A 67 2.42 -10.36 -5.12
N TYR A 68 1.76 -10.70 -6.20
CA TYR A 68 1.09 -11.99 -6.34
C TYR A 68 1.12 -12.44 -7.79
N LEU A 69 1.32 -13.74 -7.97
CA LEU A 69 1.26 -14.42 -9.25
C LEU A 69 -0.08 -15.11 -9.37
N VAL A 70 -0.74 -14.92 -10.51
CA VAL A 70 -1.96 -15.63 -10.88
C VAL A 70 -1.73 -16.44 -12.14
N ARG A 71 -2.54 -17.48 -12.31
CA ARG A 71 -2.67 -18.23 -13.56
C ARG A 71 -4.12 -18.19 -14.02
N SER A 72 -4.38 -18.40 -15.30
CA SER A 72 -5.75 -18.61 -15.79
C SER A 72 -6.34 -19.89 -15.20
N MET A 73 -7.63 -19.86 -14.90
CA MET A 73 -8.40 -21.04 -14.49
C MET A 73 -8.68 -21.94 -15.70
N GLY A 74 -8.43 -23.23 -15.53
CA GLY A 74 -8.87 -24.28 -16.43
C GLY A 74 -10.35 -24.65 -16.22
N THR A 75 -10.85 -25.51 -17.10
CA THR A 75 -12.24 -25.98 -17.07
C THR A 75 -12.59 -26.71 -15.77
N GLY A 76 -11.67 -27.49 -15.22
CA GLY A 76 -11.85 -28.21 -13.95
C GLY A 76 -11.54 -27.41 -12.69
N ASP A 77 -10.99 -26.19 -12.80
CA ASP A 77 -10.64 -25.39 -11.61
C ASP A 77 -11.89 -24.82 -10.93
N THR A 78 -11.87 -24.71 -9.61
CA THR A 78 -12.88 -24.01 -8.82
C THR A 78 -12.31 -22.73 -8.22
N ALA A 79 -13.16 -21.72 -8.08
CA ALA A 79 -12.80 -20.49 -7.37
C ALA A 79 -12.69 -20.76 -5.86
N GLU A 80 -11.61 -20.28 -5.27
CA GLU A 80 -11.30 -20.46 -3.84
C GLU A 80 -11.08 -19.13 -3.12
N THR A 81 -11.13 -19.19 -1.80
CA THR A 81 -10.67 -18.10 -0.93
C THR A 81 -9.36 -18.52 -0.28
N ASN A 82 -8.29 -17.78 -0.58
CA ASN A 82 -6.94 -18.10 -0.12
C ASN A 82 -6.50 -17.09 0.96
N LEU A 83 -5.94 -17.61 2.06
CA LEU A 83 -5.38 -16.79 3.13
C LEU A 83 -3.86 -16.76 3.00
N PHE A 84 -3.31 -15.56 2.82
CA PHE A 84 -1.88 -15.33 2.89
C PHE A 84 -1.52 -14.72 4.25
N ILE A 85 -0.53 -15.32 4.91
CA ILE A 85 0.02 -14.87 6.19
C ILE A 85 1.48 -14.52 5.94
N GLY A 86 1.82 -13.24 6.03
CA GLY A 86 3.18 -12.73 5.82
C GLY A 86 3.72 -12.01 7.05
N PRO A 87 5.05 -11.82 7.13
CA PRO A 87 5.67 -11.12 8.26
C PRO A 87 5.16 -9.67 8.34
N GLY A 88 4.77 -9.27 9.55
CA GLY A 88 4.54 -7.86 9.87
C GLY A 88 5.82 -7.06 9.66
N GLY A 89 5.72 -5.86 9.07
CA GLY A 89 6.89 -4.98 8.94
C GLY A 89 7.52 -4.71 10.31
N ALA A 90 8.84 -4.50 10.36
CA ALA A 90 9.62 -4.35 11.60
C ALA A 90 9.09 -3.31 12.61
N TYR A 91 8.26 -2.36 12.15
CA TYR A 91 7.62 -1.31 12.97
C TYR A 91 6.19 -1.62 13.43
N TYR A 92 5.49 -2.59 12.83
CA TYR A 92 4.03 -2.73 12.89
C TYR A 92 3.58 -4.11 13.38
N GLY A 93 4.27 -4.65 14.39
CA GLY A 93 4.08 -5.95 15.04
C GLY A 93 2.78 -6.73 14.76
N ALA A 94 2.93 -8.05 14.65
CA ALA A 94 1.96 -9.09 14.23
C ALA A 94 1.92 -9.39 12.72
N ASP A 95 1.75 -10.68 12.43
CA ASP A 95 1.58 -11.23 11.09
C ASP A 95 0.42 -10.56 10.36
N LYS A 96 0.61 -10.27 9.07
CA LYS A 96 -0.41 -9.63 8.23
C LYS A 96 -1.19 -10.69 7.48
N LYS A 97 -2.51 -10.56 7.54
CA LYS A 97 -3.47 -11.45 6.88
C LYS A 97 -4.04 -10.77 5.64
N ILE A 98 -3.94 -11.46 4.50
CA ILE A 98 -4.56 -11.05 3.24
C ILE A 98 -5.48 -12.15 2.76
N VAL A 99 -6.71 -11.80 2.47
CA VAL A 99 -7.74 -12.72 1.95
C VAL A 99 -7.88 -12.47 0.46
N PHE A 100 -7.44 -13.43 -0.35
CA PHE A 100 -7.65 -13.42 -1.79
C PHE A 100 -8.96 -14.13 -2.12
N LYS A 101 -9.87 -13.43 -2.82
CA LYS A 101 -11.12 -14.00 -3.31
C LYS A 101 -11.02 -14.21 -4.81
N GLU A 102 -11.12 -15.47 -5.24
CA GLU A 102 -11.21 -15.84 -6.64
C GLU A 102 -12.65 -15.82 -7.13
N SER A 103 -12.84 -15.59 -8.44
CA SER A 103 -14.13 -15.75 -9.09
C SER A 103 -13.95 -16.50 -10.41
N LYS A 104 -14.89 -17.41 -10.70
CA LYS A 104 -14.97 -18.11 -11.98
C LYS A 104 -16.25 -17.66 -12.66
N LEU A 105 -16.13 -17.06 -13.83
CA LEU A 105 -17.30 -16.77 -14.64
C LEU A 105 -17.85 -18.11 -15.13
N ALA A 106 -19.17 -18.26 -15.06
CA ALA A 106 -19.83 -19.30 -15.83
C ALA A 106 -19.39 -19.11 -17.28
N ALA A 107 -18.91 -20.17 -17.94
CA ALA A 107 -18.60 -20.09 -19.36
C ALA A 107 -19.83 -19.46 -20.03
N GLU A 108 -19.64 -18.32 -20.72
CA GLU A 108 -20.70 -17.78 -21.56
C GLU A 108 -21.16 -18.94 -22.43
N ALA A 109 -22.44 -19.27 -22.29
CA ALA A 109 -23.09 -20.28 -23.09
C ALA A 109 -22.98 -19.83 -24.55
N ALA A 110 -21.87 -20.20 -25.19
CA ALA A 110 -21.64 -20.01 -26.61
C ALA A 110 -22.65 -20.93 -27.31
N LYS A 111 -23.76 -20.28 -27.67
CA LYS A 111 -24.82 -20.75 -28.56
C LYS A 111 -24.25 -21.09 -29.92
#